data_AF-A0A935JFJ8-F1
#
_entry.id   AF-A0A935JFJ8-F1
#
_cell.length_a   1.000
_cell.length_b   1.000
_cell.length_c   1.000
_cell.angle_alpha   90.00
_cell.angle_beta   90.00
_cell.angle_gamma   90.00
#
_symmetry.space_group_name_H-M   'P 1'
#
loop_
_entity.id
_entity.type
_entity.pdbx_description
1 polymer ?
#
loop_
_entity_poly.entity_id
_entity_poly.type
_entity_poly.pdbx_seq_one_letter_code
_entity_poly.pdbx_strand_id
1 'polypeptide(L)'
;MIRFFSTPRKPGWLSILPQSGQVTLAHVVRDRNSRPEVRLLDSFALEGSERDALQRLRVARQLKSYACTTLMGSEYNLTQLESPPVPAEERREAALGAQGDGELSAG
;
A
#
# COMPACT_ATOMS: atom_id res chain seq x y z
N MET A 1 23.26 10.17 -26.82
CA MET A 1 23.16 9.77 -25.40
C MET A 1 21.86 10.35 -24.84
N ILE A 2 20.77 9.58 -24.86
CA ILE A 2 19.46 10.05 -24.38
C ILE A 2 19.50 10.00 -22.85
N ARG A 3 19.48 11.17 -22.19
CA ARG A 3 19.33 11.25 -20.74
C ARG A 3 17.86 11.01 -20.41
N PHE A 4 17.57 9.90 -19.75
CA PHE A 4 16.27 9.65 -19.13
C PHE A 4 16.12 10.60 -17.93
N PHE A 5 15.70 11.84 -18.19
CA PHE A 5 15.33 12.76 -17.12
C PHE A 5 14.05 12.20 -16.48
N SER A 6 14.20 11.51 -15.35
CA SER A 6 13.08 11.13 -14.51
C SER A 6 12.53 12.39 -13.88
N THR A 7 11.36 12.83 -14.31
CA THR A 7 10.65 13.94 -13.65
C THR A 7 10.49 13.59 -12.17
N PRO A 8 10.91 14.46 -11.24
CA PRO A 8 10.78 14.17 -9.82
C PRO A 8 9.31 13.94 -9.48
N ARG A 9 9.06 12.88 -8.71
CA ARG A 9 7.70 12.56 -8.26
C ARG A 9 7.21 13.68 -7.36
N LYS A 10 5.91 13.94 -7.41
CA LYS A 10 5.21 14.82 -6.48
C LYS A 10 5.47 14.33 -5.05
N PRO A 11 5.67 15.24 -4.08
CA PRO A 11 5.87 14.87 -2.69
C PRO A 11 4.64 14.16 -2.13
N GLY A 12 4.86 13.29 -1.14
CA GLY A 12 3.80 12.50 -0.51
C GLY A 12 3.43 11.21 -1.28
N TRP A 13 2.44 10.51 -0.75
CA TRP A 13 1.96 9.24 -1.29
C TRP A 13 0.56 9.39 -1.86
N LEU A 14 0.33 8.74 -3.00
CA LEU A 14 -0.99 8.54 -3.57
C LEU A 14 -1.46 7.12 -3.27
N SER A 15 -2.46 7.00 -2.40
CA SER A 15 -3.15 5.74 -2.17
C SER A 15 -4.14 5.48 -3.30
N ILE A 16 -4.09 4.27 -3.85
CA ILE A 16 -5.00 3.77 -4.87
C ILE A 16 -5.71 2.56 -4.27
N LEU A 17 -7.03 2.64 -4.12
CA LEU A 17 -7.83 1.61 -3.46
C LEU A 17 -8.98 1.15 -4.36
N PRO A 18 -8.84 0.00 -5.04
CA PRO A 18 -9.95 -0.67 -5.70
C PRO A 18 -10.80 -1.38 -4.64
N GLN A 19 -12.00 -0.87 -4.37
CA GLN A 19 -12.92 -1.45 -3.40
C GLN A 19 -14.37 -1.27 -3.86
N SER A 20 -15.19 -2.31 -3.70
CA SER A 20 -16.65 -2.27 -3.89
C SER A 20 -17.10 -1.69 -5.24
N GLY A 21 -16.41 -2.05 -6.34
CA GLY A 21 -16.75 -1.58 -7.68
C GLY A 21 -16.32 -0.14 -7.99
N GLN A 22 -15.44 0.44 -7.17
CA GLN A 22 -14.86 1.76 -7.40
C GLN A 22 -13.35 1.74 -7.17
N VAL A 23 -12.65 2.71 -7.74
CA VAL A 23 -11.25 3.02 -7.43
C VAL A 23 -11.21 4.38 -6.76
N THR A 24 -10.75 4.42 -5.52
CA THR A 24 -10.53 5.67 -4.77
C THR A 24 -9.06 6.07 -4.83
N LEU A 25 -8.82 7.35 -5.08
CA LEU A 25 -7.51 7.98 -5.08
C LEU A 25 -7.43 8.97 -3.94
N ALA A 26 -6.41 8.85 -3.08
CA ALA A 26 -6.15 9.81 -2.01
C ALA A 26 -4.68 10.23 -2.03
N HIS A 27 -4.40 11.52 -2.29
CA HIS A 27 -3.04 12.07 -2.22
C HIS A 27 -2.85 12.79 -0.90
N VAL A 28 -1.92 12.31 -0.08
CA VAL A 28 -1.59 12.92 1.20
C VAL A 28 -0.14 13.37 1.19
N VAL A 29 0.06 14.64 1.56
CA VAL A 29 1.37 15.24 1.73
C VAL A 29 1.56 15.59 3.19
N ARG A 30 2.77 15.40 3.69
CA ARG A 30 3.15 15.84 5.02
C ARG A 30 4.51 16.52 4.94
N ASP A 31 4.51 17.83 5.16
CA ASP A 31 5.74 18.58 5.29
C ASP A 31 6.32 18.40 6.69
N ARG A 32 7.62 18.65 6.84
CA ARG A 32 8.31 18.49 8.12
C ARG A 32 7.69 19.45 9.14
N ASN A 33 7.27 18.93 10.28
CA ASN A 33 6.60 19.65 11.37
C ASN A 33 5.20 20.21 11.04
N SER A 34 4.59 19.82 9.92
CA SER A 34 3.20 20.18 9.61
C SER A 34 2.23 19.03 9.90
N ARG A 35 0.95 19.36 9.97
CA ARG A 35 -0.12 18.36 9.89
C ARG A 35 -0.17 17.79 8.46
N PRO A 36 -0.55 16.51 8.30
CA PRO A 36 -0.80 15.95 6.97
C PRO A 36 -1.97 16.66 6.29
N GLU A 37 -1.87 16.84 4.98
CA GLU A 37 -2.85 17.50 4.14
C GLU A 37 -3.31 16.54 3.04
N VAL A 38 -4.63 16.43 2.86
CA VAL A 38 -5.23 15.70 1.74
C VAL A 38 -5.34 16.66 0.57
N ARG A 39 -4.52 16.45 -0.47
CA ARG A 39 -4.47 17.31 -1.67
C ARG A 39 -5.33 16.79 -2.83
N LEU A 40 -5.71 15.51 -2.79
CA LEU A 40 -6.63 14.89 -3.74
C LEU A 40 -7.43 13.84 -3.01
N LEU A 41 -8.74 13.82 -3.24
CA LEU A 41 -9.63 12.73 -2.86
C LEU A 41 -10.72 12.60 -3.94
N ASP A 42 -10.59 11.58 -4.78
CA ASP A 42 -11.54 11.31 -5.87
C ASP A 42 -11.90 9.81 -5.89
N SER A 43 -13.13 9.50 -6.29
CA SER A 43 -13.59 8.12 -6.51
C SER A 43 -14.10 7.95 -7.94
N PHE A 44 -13.77 6.82 -8.56
CA PHE A 44 -14.12 6.50 -9.94
C PHE A 44 -14.83 5.17 -9.99
N ALA A 45 -15.87 5.05 -10.82
CA ALA A 45 -16.49 3.77 -11.08
C ALA A 45 -15.50 2.81 -11.76
N LEU A 46 -15.47 1.57 -11.28
CA LEU A 46 -14.71 0.49 -11.90
C LEU A 46 -15.50 -0.01 -13.11
N GLU A 47 -15.26 0.60 -14.27
CA GLU A 47 -15.81 0.14 -15.55
C GLU A 47 -14.83 -0.84 -16.19
N GLY A 48 -15.30 -2.06 -16.47
CA GLY A 48 -14.48 -3.15 -16.99
C GLY A 48 -13.66 -3.83 -15.90
N SER A 49 -12.43 -4.21 -16.20
CA SER A 49 -11.52 -4.78 -15.20
C SER A 49 -10.82 -3.71 -14.36
N GLU A 50 -10.31 -4.08 -13.18
CA GLU A 50 -9.48 -3.19 -12.37
C GLU A 50 -8.27 -2.66 -13.15
N ARG A 51 -7.64 -3.52 -13.95
CA ARG A 51 -6.52 -3.15 -14.82
C ARG A 51 -6.91 -2.05 -15.81
N ASP A 52 -8.08 -2.14 -16.44
CA ASP A 52 -8.54 -1.15 -17.41
C ASP A 52 -8.84 0.18 -16.73
N ALA A 53 -9.49 0.14 -15.56
CA ALA A 53 -9.73 1.33 -14.74
C ALA A 53 -8.41 2.02 -14.36
N LEU A 54 -7.41 1.27 -13.87
CA LEU A 54 -6.10 1.79 -13.52
C LEU A 54 -5.34 2.35 -14.73
N GLN A 55 -5.46 1.71 -15.91
CA GLN A 55 -4.82 2.17 -17.13
C GLN A 55 -5.40 3.51 -17.62
N ARG A 56 -6.72 3.71 -17.49
CA ARG A 56 -7.38 5.00 -17.74
C ARG A 56 -6.93 6.06 -16.73
N LEU A 57 -6.94 5.74 -15.44
CA LEU A 57 -6.53 6.65 -14.37
C LEU A 57 -5.05 7.05 -14.50
N ARG A 58 -4.18 6.15 -14.96
CA ARG A 58 -2.76 6.44 -15.23
C ARG A 58 -2.57 7.67 -16.10
N VAL A 59 -3.41 7.81 -17.14
CA VAL A 59 -3.37 8.95 -18.06
C VAL A 59 -4.16 10.13 -17.47
N ALA A 60 -5.41 9.91 -17.08
CA ALA A 60 -6.34 10.96 -16.64
C ALA A 60 -5.91 11.70 -15.37
N ARG A 61 -5.13 11.05 -14.49
CA ARG A 61 -4.62 11.63 -13.24
C ARG A 61 -3.10 11.64 -13.16
N GLN A 62 -2.40 11.32 -14.24
CA GLN A 62 -0.93 11.32 -14.33
C GLN A 62 -0.27 10.53 -13.19
N LEU A 63 -0.76 9.31 -12.89
CA LEU A 63 -0.33 8.52 -11.73
C LEU A 63 1.18 8.26 -11.70
N LYS A 64 1.85 8.24 -12.85
CA LYS A 64 3.32 8.13 -12.96
C LYS A 64 4.09 9.23 -12.21
N SER A 65 3.45 10.38 -11.98
CA SER A 65 4.05 11.50 -11.24
C SER A 65 3.99 11.35 -9.72
N TYR A 66 3.31 10.34 -9.17
CA TYR A 66 3.17 10.15 -7.72
C TYR A 66 3.88 8.89 -7.24
N ALA A 67 4.29 8.83 -5.98
CA ALA A 67 4.61 7.56 -5.31
C ALA A 67 3.29 6.86 -4.96
N CYS A 68 3.00 5.74 -5.62
CA CYS A 68 1.72 5.04 -5.45
C CYS A 68 1.83 3.96 -4.38
N THR A 69 0.78 3.81 -3.58
CA THR A 69 0.60 2.70 -2.63
C THR A 69 -0.81 2.12 -2.76
N THR A 70 -0.99 0.87 -2.36
CA THR A 70 -2.28 0.17 -2.36
C THR A 70 -2.40 -0.69 -1.10
N LEU A 71 -3.61 -1.16 -0.81
CA LEU A 71 -3.88 -2.12 0.25
C LEU A 71 -3.97 -3.53 -0.36
N MET A 72 -3.32 -4.51 0.27
CA MET A 72 -3.48 -5.91 -0.10
C MET A 72 -4.90 -6.37 0.26
N GLY A 73 -5.49 -7.27 -0.54
CA GLY A 73 -6.81 -7.84 -0.26
C GLY A 73 -6.78 -8.83 0.91
N SER A 74 -7.70 -9.80 0.92
CA SER A 74 -7.84 -10.82 1.98
C SER A 74 -6.72 -11.88 2.02
N GLU A 75 -5.55 -11.59 1.45
CA GLU A 75 -4.44 -12.54 1.28
C GLU A 75 -3.43 -12.48 2.44
N TYR A 76 -3.78 -11.79 3.53
CA TYR A 76 -2.94 -11.70 4.72
C TYR A 76 -3.74 -12.02 5.98
N ASN A 77 -3.08 -12.73 6.90
CA ASN A 77 -3.59 -12.94 8.25
C ASN A 77 -2.80 -12.04 9.20
N LEU A 78 -3.53 -11.30 10.04
CA LEU A 78 -2.95 -10.55 11.15
C LEU A 78 -3.13 -11.35 12.43
N THR A 79 -2.03 -11.88 12.95
CA THR A 79 -2.01 -12.58 14.24
C THR A 79 -1.26 -11.72 15.25
N GLN A 80 -1.88 -11.42 16.38
CA GLN A 80 -1.20 -10.79 17.50
C GLN A 80 -0.45 -11.87 18.29
N LEU A 81 0.87 -11.73 18.36
CA LEU A 81 1.76 -12.62 19.12
C LEU A 81 2.29 -11.87 20.34
N GLU A 82 2.43 -12.56 21.47
CA GLU A 82 3.19 -12.04 22.60
C GLU A 82 4.65 -11.86 22.21
N SER A 83 5.30 -10.80 22.70
CA SER A 83 6.70 -10.54 22.36
C SER A 83 7.56 -11.67 22.90
N PRO A 84 8.24 -12.46 22.03
CA PRO A 84 9.11 -13.51 22.50
C PRO A 84 10.26 -12.91 23.32
N PRO A 85 10.72 -13.58 24.39
CA PRO A 85 11.78 -13.09 25.28
C PRO A 85 13.18 -13.23 24.65
N VAL A 86 13.30 -12.92 23.36
CA VAL A 86 14.53 -13.05 22.57
C VAL A 86 15.05 -11.67 22.11
N PRO A 87 16.38 -11.54 21.92
CA PRO A 87 16.98 -10.34 21.36
C PRO A 87 16.36 -9.93 20.02
N ALA A 88 16.35 -8.63 19.72
CA ALA A 88 15.67 -8.06 18.54
C ALA A 88 16.08 -8.73 17.21
N GLU A 89 17.34 -9.13 17.10
CA GLU A 89 17.89 -9.80 15.92
C GLU A 89 17.25 -11.18 15.67
N GLU A 90 16.89 -11.91 16.73
CA GLU A 90 16.34 -13.28 16.65
C GLU A 90 14.80 -13.30 16.63
N ARG A 91 14.14 -12.17 16.90
CA ARG A 91 12.66 -12.11 16.97
C ARG A 91 11.98 -12.52 15.67
N ARG A 92 12.64 -12.34 14.52
CA ARG A 92 12.08 -12.76 13.23
C ARG A 92 11.93 -14.27 13.17
N GLU A 93 12.97 -14.99 13.59
CA GLU A 93 13.01 -16.46 13.60
C GLU A 93 12.08 -17.02 14.67
N ALA A 94 12.02 -16.39 15.85
CA ALA A 94 11.07 -16.76 16.90
C ALA A 94 9.60 -16.54 16.50
N ALA A 95 9.30 -15.43 15.80
CA ALA A 95 7.96 -15.18 15.26
C ALA A 95 7.55 -16.19 14.19
N LEU A 96 8.50 -16.61 13.34
CA LEU A 96 8.28 -17.68 12.35
C LEU A 96 8.01 -19.04 13.01
N GLY A 97 8.78 -19.40 14.05
CA GLY A 97 8.59 -20.65 14.79
C GLY A 97 7.25 -20.73 15.52
N ALA A 98 6.85 -19.65 16.22
CA ALA A 98 5.58 -19.58 16.93
C ALA A 98 4.36 -19.71 16.00
N GLN A 99 4.50 -19.34 14.72
CA GLN A 99 3.44 -19.46 13.72
C GLN A 99 3.30 -20.92 13.21
N GLY A 100 4.37 -21.71 13.22
CA GLY A 100 4.35 -23.14 12.87
C GLY A 100 3.86 -24.05 14.01
N ASP A 101 4.13 -23.69 15.27
CA ASP A 101 3.69 -24.48 16.43
C ASP A 101 2.17 -24.37 16.68
N GLY A 102 1.52 -23.31 16.18
CA GLY A 102 0.07 -23.14 16.25
C GLY A 102 -0.74 -24.07 15.33
N GLU A 103 -0.12 -24.63 14.28
CA GLU A 103 -0.79 -25.58 13.35
C GLU A 103 -0.78 -27.03 13.86
N LEU A 104 0.11 -27.37 14.81
CA LEU A 104 0.26 -28.75 15.33
C LEU A 104 -0.69 -29.09 16.49
N SER A 105 -1.51 -28.14 16.97
CA SER A 105 -2.45 -28.36 18.08
C SER A 105 -3.93 -28.44 17.66
N ALA A 106 -4.24 -28.38 16.37
CA ALA A 106 -5.61 -28.48 15.85
C ALA A 106 -5.86 -29.79 15.06
N GLY A 107 -5.30 -30.90 15.55
CA GLY A 107 -5.54 -32.26 15.04
C GLY A 107 -6.24 -33.14 16.08
#